data_AF-A0A6P0Y880-F1
#
_entry.id   AF-A0A6P0Y880-F1
#
_cell.length_a   1.000
_cell.length_b   1.000
_cell.length_c   1.000
_cell.angle_alpha   90.00
_cell.angle_beta   90.00
_cell.angle_gamma   90.00
#
_symmetry.space_group_name_H-M   'P 1'
#
loop_
_entity.id
_entity.type
_entity.pdbx_description
1 polymer ?
#
loop_
_entity_poly.entity_id
_entity_poly.type
_entity_poly.pdbx_seq_one_letter_code
_entity_poly.pdbx_strand_id
1 'polypeptide(L)'
;MNELKITLLGPSAVGKTSLLTSMYEQFKRISFQANLQLIPEAESHAILKKRLKELKSVTETFKVQPGAGIPGSSEVRSFIFDLAEQDKKPFLRLNFYDYPGGYISDKASPNERKFVRELMNDAAVVVIAIDTPALMMSKGKFNEYVK
;
A
#
# COMPACT_ATOMS: atom_id res chain seq x y z
N MET A 1 13.65 5.74 -19.30
CA MET A 1 13.07 4.58 -18.58
C MET A 1 11.62 4.90 -18.34
N ASN A 2 10.69 4.03 -18.75
CA ASN A 2 9.26 4.29 -18.58
C ASN A 2 8.87 4.15 -17.11
N GLU A 3 7.82 4.86 -16.70
CA GLU A 3 7.28 4.81 -15.34
C GLU A 3 5.80 4.40 -15.36
N LEU A 4 5.43 3.45 -14.50
CA LEU A 4 4.05 3.10 -14.22
C LEU A 4 3.66 3.62 -12.84
N LYS A 5 2.70 4.53 -12.82
CA LYS A 5 2.05 5.01 -11.60
C LYS A 5 1.00 3.99 -11.15
N ILE A 6 1.07 3.59 -9.89
CA ILE A 6 0.15 2.65 -9.25
C ILE A 6 -0.41 3.35 -8.02
N THR A 7 -1.71 3.25 -7.77
CA THR A 7 -2.34 3.87 -6.59
C THR A 7 -3.00 2.86 -5.69
N LEU A 8 -2.81 3.02 -4.39
CA LEU A 8 -3.53 2.26 -3.36
C LEU A 8 -4.81 3.01 -2.98
N LEU A 9 -5.95 2.48 -3.38
CA LEU A 9 -7.27 3.04 -3.13
C LEU A 9 -7.93 2.36 -1.93
N GLY A 10 -8.46 3.15 -1.01
CA GLY A 10 -9.28 2.65 0.09
C GLY A 10 -9.38 3.65 1.26
N PRO A 11 -10.42 3.52 2.10
CA PRO A 11 -10.63 4.35 3.29
C PRO A 11 -9.50 4.29 4.31
N SER A 12 -9.65 5.01 5.42
CA SER A 12 -8.64 4.97 6.50
C SER A 12 -8.62 3.58 7.14
N ALA A 13 -7.43 3.14 7.56
CA ALA A 13 -7.21 1.88 8.26
C ALA A 13 -7.63 0.57 7.55
N VAL A 14 -8.04 0.58 6.28
CA VAL A 14 -8.38 -0.65 5.52
C VAL A 14 -7.18 -1.52 5.11
N GLY A 15 -5.97 -1.13 5.51
CA GLY A 15 -4.76 -1.91 5.25
C GLY A 15 -4.02 -1.61 3.95
N LYS A 16 -4.18 -0.42 3.35
CA LYS A 16 -3.42 0.01 2.15
C LYS A 16 -1.90 -0.20 2.29
N THR A 17 -1.31 0.45 3.30
CA THR A 17 0.12 0.35 3.59
C THR A 17 0.53 -1.07 3.98
N SER A 18 -0.33 -1.79 4.70
CA SER A 18 -0.11 -3.20 5.06
C SER A 18 -0.05 -4.09 3.83
N LEU A 19 -0.97 -3.91 2.87
CA LEU A 19 -1.01 -4.66 1.62
C LEU A 19 0.27 -4.43 0.81
N LEU A 20 0.71 -3.17 0.64
CA LEU A 20 1.97 -2.87 -0.04
C LEU A 20 3.18 -3.46 0.70
N THR A 21 3.18 -3.41 2.04
CA THR A 21 4.25 -4.00 2.86
C THR A 21 4.31 -5.52 2.69
N SER A 22 3.16 -6.19 2.65
CA SER A 22 3.07 -7.63 2.37
C SER A 22 3.53 -7.95 0.95
N MET A 23 3.11 -7.17 -0.05
CA MET A 23 3.59 -7.30 -1.43
C MET A 23 5.13 -7.21 -1.48
N TYR A 24 5.69 -6.20 -0.83
CA TYR A 24 7.13 -5.98 -0.73
C TYR A 24 7.88 -7.19 -0.15
N GLU A 25 7.35 -7.83 0.90
CA GLU A 25 7.94 -9.05 1.45
C GLU A 25 7.99 -10.19 0.42
N GLN A 26 6.98 -10.30 -0.44
CA GLN A 26 6.90 -11.36 -1.45
C GLN A 26 7.68 -11.02 -2.74
N PHE A 27 7.95 -9.74 -3.02
CA PHE A 27 8.57 -9.29 -4.28
C PHE A 27 9.86 -10.01 -4.62
N LYS A 28 10.77 -10.21 -3.65
CA LYS A 28 12.05 -10.90 -3.91
C LYS A 28 11.82 -12.33 -4.41
N ARG A 29 10.88 -13.06 -3.81
CA ARG A 29 10.59 -14.45 -4.19
C ARG A 29 9.92 -14.53 -5.56
N ILE A 30 8.90 -13.71 -5.78
CA ILE A 30 8.08 -13.75 -7.00
C ILE A 30 8.88 -13.25 -8.21
N SER A 31 9.62 -12.14 -8.06
CA SER A 31 10.42 -11.60 -9.17
C SER A 31 11.52 -12.58 -9.58
N PHE A 32 12.21 -13.21 -8.63
CA PHE A 32 13.24 -14.21 -8.93
C PHE A 32 12.70 -15.39 -9.73
N GLN A 33 11.51 -15.91 -9.39
CA GLN A 33 10.85 -16.98 -10.16
C GLN A 33 10.52 -16.57 -11.60
N ALA A 34 10.32 -15.28 -11.85
CA ALA A 34 10.03 -14.72 -13.17
C ALA A 34 11.29 -14.26 -13.94
N ASN A 35 12.50 -14.56 -13.45
CA ASN A 35 13.78 -14.02 -13.97
C ASN A 35 13.85 -12.48 -13.96
N LEU A 36 13.16 -11.86 -13.00
CA LEU A 36 13.12 -10.43 -12.77
C LEU A 36 13.70 -10.08 -11.40
N GLN A 37 14.05 -8.83 -11.21
CA GLN A 37 14.38 -8.25 -9.91
C GLN A 37 13.65 -6.93 -9.73
N LEU A 38 13.09 -6.74 -8.53
CA LEU A 38 12.51 -5.49 -8.07
C LEU A 38 13.48 -4.83 -7.08
N ILE A 39 13.99 -3.68 -7.47
CA ILE A 39 15.00 -2.93 -6.71
C ILE A 39 14.30 -1.74 -6.06
N PRO A 40 14.03 -1.77 -4.75
CA PRO A 40 13.44 -0.62 -4.07
C PRO A 40 14.46 0.52 -3.98
N GLU A 41 13.99 1.75 -4.11
CA GLU A 41 14.78 2.92 -3.72
C GLU A 41 15.11 2.87 -2.21
N ALA A 42 16.25 3.43 -1.81
CA ALA A 42 16.74 3.36 -0.43
C ALA A 42 15.71 3.84 0.61
N GLU A 43 15.01 4.96 0.34
CA GLU A 43 13.98 5.47 1.23
C GLU A 43 12.77 4.53 1.31
N SER A 44 12.28 4.09 0.14
CA SER A 44 11.17 3.13 0.03
C SER A 44 11.49 1.83 0.78
N HIS A 45 12.70 1.31 0.62
CA HIS A 45 13.21 0.14 1.33
C HIS A 45 13.20 0.35 2.85
N ALA A 46 13.73 1.47 3.33
CA ALA A 46 13.82 1.77 4.76
C ALA A 46 12.44 1.83 5.41
N ILE A 47 11.49 2.52 4.77
CA ILE A 47 10.11 2.66 5.27
C ILE A 47 9.42 1.29 5.27
N LEU A 48 9.44 0.57 4.14
CA LEU A 48 8.73 -0.72 4.04
C LEU A 48 9.33 -1.78 4.94
N LYS A 49 10.66 -1.79 5.15
CA LYS A 49 11.31 -2.69 6.11
C LYS A 49 10.90 -2.38 7.55
N LYS A 50 10.77 -1.09 7.91
CA LYS A 50 10.24 -0.67 9.21
C LYS A 50 8.78 -1.13 9.38
N ARG A 51 7.92 -0.87 8.39
CA ARG A 51 6.51 -1.30 8.39
C ARG A 51 6.37 -2.83 8.48
N LEU A 52 7.25 -3.57 7.80
CA LEU A 52 7.25 -5.04 7.87
C LEU A 52 7.59 -5.53 9.28
N LYS A 53 8.54 -4.89 9.96
CA LYS A 53 8.86 -5.21 11.36
C LYS A 53 7.67 -4.92 12.29
N GLU A 54 7.03 -3.77 12.13
CA GLU A 54 5.81 -3.41 12.86
C GLU A 54 4.72 -4.47 12.64
N LEU A 55 4.45 -4.82 11.38
CA LEU A 55 3.42 -5.79 11.00
C LEU A 55 3.68 -7.18 11.61
N LYS A 56 4.94 -7.65 11.62
CA LYS A 56 5.32 -8.94 12.22
C LYS A 56 5.17 -8.93 13.75
N SER A 57 5.50 -7.83 14.41
CA SER A 57 5.40 -7.73 15.88
C SER A 57 3.96 -7.85 16.39
N VAL A 58 2.96 -7.51 15.58
CA VAL A 58 1.53 -7.72 15.92
C VAL A 58 1.22 -9.20 16.14
N THR A 59 1.86 -10.09 15.38
CA THR A 59 1.64 -11.54 15.50
C THR A 59 2.34 -12.15 16.71
N GLU A 60 3.35 -11.47 17.26
CA GLU A 60 4.11 -11.93 18.43
C GLU A 60 3.38 -11.63 19.76
N THR A 61 2.37 -10.75 19.74
CA THR A 61 1.55 -10.44 20.92
C THR A 61 0.19 -11.14 20.81
N PHE A 62 -0.03 -12.15 21.65
CA PHE A 62 -1.32 -12.89 21.76
C PHE A 62 -2.55 -12.01 22.10
N LYS A 63 -2.34 -10.73 22.42
CA LYS A 63 -3.38 -9.71 22.56
C LYS A 63 -3.14 -8.62 21.54
N VAL A 64 -3.79 -8.71 20.38
CA VAL A 64 -3.87 -7.61 19.42
C VAL A 64 -4.62 -6.46 20.10
N GLN A 65 -3.90 -5.43 20.50
CA GLN A 65 -4.51 -4.23 21.05
C GLN A 65 -5.22 -3.46 19.92
N PRO A 66 -6.38 -2.82 20.18
CA PRO A 66 -6.97 -1.91 19.22
C PRO A 66 -5.93 -0.87 18.77
N GLY A 67 -5.65 -0.81 17.46
CA GLY A 67 -4.62 0.08 16.89
C GLY A 67 -3.20 -0.50 16.79
N ALA A 68 -2.97 -1.78 17.10
CA ALA A 68 -1.65 -2.41 17.00
C ALA A 68 -1.13 -2.60 15.56
N GLY A 69 -1.96 -2.37 14.52
CA GLY A 69 -1.56 -2.47 13.11
C GLY A 69 -0.71 -1.29 12.61
N ILE A 70 -0.39 -1.30 11.32
CA ILE A 70 0.25 -0.14 10.68
C ILE A 70 -0.75 1.03 10.71
N PRO A 71 -0.42 2.17 11.35
CA PRO A 71 -1.30 3.33 11.38
C PRO A 71 -1.55 3.84 9.97
N GLY A 72 -2.77 4.34 9.72
CA GLY A 72 -3.11 4.95 8.43
C GLY A 72 -2.14 6.08 8.07
N SER A 73 -1.83 6.19 6.78
CA SER A 73 -0.94 7.23 6.26
C SER A 73 -1.51 8.63 6.55
N SER A 74 -0.74 9.46 7.27
CA SER A 74 -1.07 10.86 7.56
C SER A 74 -0.69 11.82 6.43
N GLU A 75 0.17 11.36 5.52
CA GLU A 75 0.71 12.10 4.39
C GLU A 75 0.67 11.21 3.15
N VAL A 76 0.66 11.84 1.98
CA VAL A 76 0.87 11.15 0.71
C VAL A 76 2.30 10.63 0.67
N ARG A 77 2.46 9.35 0.33
CA ARG A 77 3.76 8.70 0.16
C ARG A 77 3.85 8.04 -1.20
N SER A 78 5.06 8.05 -1.75
CA SER A 78 5.43 7.32 -2.96
C SER A 78 6.46 6.25 -2.62
N PHE A 79 6.28 5.05 -3.15
CA PHE A 79 7.22 3.96 -3.01
C PHE A 79 7.72 3.53 -4.39
N ILE A 80 9.00 3.72 -4.62
CA ILE A 80 9.63 3.56 -5.92
C ILE A 80 10.39 2.24 -5.97
N PHE A 81 10.14 1.50 -7.06
CA PHE A 81 10.83 0.27 -7.39
C PHE A 81 11.27 0.30 -8.84
N ASP A 82 12.51 -0.05 -9.08
CA ASP A 82 13.04 -0.26 -10.42
C ASP A 82 12.98 -1.76 -10.76
N LEU A 83 12.30 -2.09 -11.86
CA LEU A 83 12.18 -3.44 -12.39
C LEU A 83 13.28 -3.67 -13.43
N ALA A 84 14.01 -4.77 -13.25
CA ALA A 84 15.01 -5.24 -14.20
C ALA A 84 14.87 -6.75 -14.41
N GLU A 85 15.48 -7.27 -15.47
CA GLU A 85 15.86 -8.69 -15.49
C GLU A 85 17.01 -8.92 -14.49
N GLN A 86 17.19 -10.16 -14.05
CA GLN A 86 18.31 -10.53 -13.18
C GLN A 86 19.65 -10.07 -13.77
N ASP A 87 20.47 -9.44 -12.93
CA ASP A 87 21.80 -8.90 -13.28
C ASP A 87 21.85 -7.90 -14.45
N LYS A 88 20.70 -7.39 -14.90
CA LYS A 88 20.60 -6.36 -15.94
C LYS A 88 20.21 -4.99 -15.39
N LYS A 89 20.37 -3.97 -16.22
CA LYS A 89 19.91 -2.60 -15.91
C LYS A 89 18.39 -2.54 -15.84
N PRO A 90 17.82 -1.72 -14.95
CA PRO A 90 16.39 -1.44 -14.92
C PRO A 90 15.85 -0.93 -16.26
N PHE A 91 14.66 -1.40 -16.62
CA PHE A 91 13.96 -1.00 -17.83
C PHE A 91 12.60 -0.35 -17.57
N LEU A 92 12.06 -0.50 -16.36
CA LEU A 92 10.75 0.02 -15.97
C LEU A 92 10.78 0.48 -14.51
N ARG A 93 10.19 1.64 -14.22
CA ARG A 93 9.97 2.12 -12.86
C ARG A 93 8.52 1.91 -12.46
N LEU A 94 8.31 1.40 -11.25
CA LEU A 94 7.00 1.29 -10.60
C LEU A 94 6.95 2.30 -9.46
N ASN A 95 5.91 3.13 -9.44
CA ASN A 95 5.72 4.14 -8.41
C ASN A 95 4.36 3.93 -7.74
N PHE A 96 4.38 3.41 -6.52
CA PHE A 96 3.17 3.17 -5.73
C PHE A 96 2.86 4.38 -4.87
N TYR A 97 1.68 4.97 -5.06
CA TYR A 97 1.16 6.04 -4.26
C TYR A 97 0.23 5.50 -3.17
N ASP A 98 0.55 5.83 -1.92
CA ASP A 98 -0.30 5.61 -0.75
C ASP A 98 -0.68 6.96 -0.16
N TYR A 99 -1.97 7.30 -0.22
CA TYR A 99 -2.48 8.57 0.27
C TYR A 99 -3.35 8.38 1.52
N PRO A 100 -3.57 9.42 2.34
CA PRO A 100 -4.43 9.33 3.50
C PRO A 100 -5.85 8.90 3.11
N GLY A 101 -6.36 7.83 3.72
CA GLY A 101 -7.68 7.30 3.41
C GLY A 101 -8.81 8.32 3.61
N GLY A 102 -8.59 9.30 4.48
CA GLY A 102 -9.51 10.43 4.68
C GLY A 102 -9.76 11.28 3.44
N TYR A 103 -8.89 11.25 2.41
CA TYR A 103 -9.04 12.06 1.19
C TYR A 103 -10.21 11.61 0.30
N ILE A 104 -10.75 10.41 0.51
CA ILE A 104 -11.96 9.93 -0.16
C ILE A 104 -13.20 9.97 0.74
N SER A 105 -13.07 10.49 1.97
CA SER A 105 -14.19 10.57 2.91
C SER A 105 -15.11 11.75 2.63
N ASP A 106 -16.30 11.72 3.22
CA ASP A 106 -17.26 12.83 3.13
C ASP A 106 -16.72 14.14 3.71
N LYS A 107 -15.73 14.06 4.61
CA LYS A 107 -15.08 15.21 5.24
C LYS A 107 -13.88 15.75 4.45
N ALA A 108 -13.49 15.07 3.38
CA ALA A 108 -12.38 15.51 2.54
C ALA A 108 -12.68 16.86 1.88
N SER A 109 -11.71 17.76 1.93
CA SER A 109 -11.74 19.02 1.21
C SER A 109 -11.80 18.81 -0.31
N PRO A 110 -12.27 19.80 -1.08
CA PRO A 110 -12.28 19.74 -2.54
C PRO A 110 -10.90 19.44 -3.14
N ASN A 111 -9.83 19.97 -2.54
CA ASN A 111 -8.46 19.77 -3.01
C ASN A 111 -7.99 18.32 -2.79
N GLU A 112 -8.30 17.71 -1.66
CA GLU A 112 -7.96 16.31 -1.37
C GLU A 112 -8.68 15.36 -2.35
N ARG A 113 -9.97 15.61 -2.61
CA ARG A 113 -10.75 14.83 -3.59
C ARG A 113 -10.22 15.01 -5.01
N LYS A 114 -9.84 16.24 -5.38
CA LYS A 114 -9.24 16.55 -6.68
C LYS A 114 -7.90 15.82 -6.85
N PHE A 115 -7.05 15.85 -5.81
CA PHE A 115 -5.79 15.14 -5.79
C PHE A 115 -5.97 13.63 -6.05
N VAL A 116 -6.88 12.96 -5.32
CA VAL A 116 -7.12 11.52 -5.52
C VAL A 116 -7.65 11.25 -6.94
N ARG A 117 -8.52 12.11 -7.46
CA ARG A 117 -9.04 11.99 -8.83
C ARG A 117 -7.94 12.08 -9.88
N GLU A 118 -7.05 13.07 -9.77
CA GLU A 118 -5.90 13.22 -10.67
C GLU A 118 -4.99 11.99 -10.58
N LEU A 119 -4.73 11.53 -9.36
CA LEU A 119 -3.88 10.37 -9.12
C LEU A 119 -4.47 9.07 -9.69
N MET A 120 -5.80 8.89 -9.64
CA MET A 120 -6.49 7.76 -10.30
C MET A 120 -6.48 7.87 -11.83
N ASN A 121 -6.66 9.07 -12.37
CA ASN A 121 -6.65 9.30 -13.82
C ASN A 121 -5.26 9.04 -14.43
N ASP A 122 -4.21 9.36 -13.67
CA ASP A 122 -2.82 9.18 -14.05
C ASP A 122 -2.31 7.74 -13.82
N ALA A 123 -3.02 6.95 -13.01
CA ALA A 123 -2.57 5.62 -12.63
C ALA A 123 -2.77 4.61 -13.76
N ALA A 124 -1.72 3.85 -14.06
CA ALA A 124 -1.82 2.67 -14.91
C ALA A 124 -2.52 1.50 -14.20
N VAL A 125 -2.43 1.47 -12.86
CA VAL A 125 -3.02 0.42 -12.02
C VAL A 125 -3.61 1.03 -10.75
N VAL A 126 -4.82 0.62 -10.39
CA VAL A 126 -5.47 0.93 -9.11
C VAL A 126 -5.58 -0.34 -8.28
N VAL A 127 -4.96 -0.36 -7.10
CA VAL A 127 -5.03 -1.46 -6.14
C VAL A 127 -6.03 -1.09 -5.05
N ILE A 128 -7.15 -1.81 -4.98
CA ILE A 128 -8.21 -1.52 -4.00
C ILE A 128 -7.96 -2.36 -2.74
N ALA A 129 -7.67 -1.69 -1.63
CA ALA A 129 -7.58 -2.32 -0.32
C ALA A 129 -8.96 -2.36 0.36
N ILE A 130 -9.36 -3.55 0.81
CA ILE A 130 -10.66 -3.80 1.43
C ILE A 130 -10.41 -4.43 2.80
N ASP A 131 -11.07 -3.89 3.84
CA ASP A 131 -11.12 -4.53 5.16
C ASP A 131 -12.09 -5.72 5.12
N THR A 132 -11.58 -6.86 4.69
CA THR A 132 -12.35 -8.10 4.59
C THR A 132 -12.92 -8.57 5.94
N PRO A 133 -12.19 -8.50 7.07
CA PRO A 133 -12.76 -8.76 8.39
C PRO A 133 -14.00 -7.92 8.70
N ALA A 134 -13.99 -6.61 8.43
CA ALA A 134 -15.16 -5.76 8.64
C ALA A 134 -16.37 -6.19 7.79
N LEU A 135 -16.13 -6.72 6.58
CA LEU A 135 -17.19 -7.24 5.71
C LEU A 135 -17.75 -8.60 6.15
N MET A 136 -16.93 -9.45 6.78
CA MET A 136 -17.29 -10.84 7.06
C MET A 136 -17.73 -11.07 8.52
N MET A 137 -17.19 -10.30 9.46
CA MET A 137 -17.48 -10.49 10.88
C MET A 137 -18.94 -10.16 11.21
N SER A 138 -19.53 -10.96 12.11
CA SER A 138 -20.90 -10.78 12.60
C SER A 138 -21.94 -10.65 11.49
N LYS A 139 -21.81 -11.45 10.41
CA LYS A 139 -22.68 -11.41 9.22
C LYS A 139 -22.69 -10.04 8.51
N GLY A 140 -21.53 -9.38 8.47
CA GLY A 140 -21.36 -8.09 7.80
C GLY A 140 -21.85 -6.89 8.60
N LYS A 141 -22.16 -7.05 9.90
CA LYS A 141 -22.59 -5.96 10.79
C LYS A 141 -21.61 -4.76 10.82
N PHE A 142 -20.34 -4.99 10.47
CA PHE A 142 -19.29 -3.97 10.54
C PHE A 142 -18.94 -3.32 9.19
N ASN A 143 -19.64 -3.66 8.10
CA ASN A 143 -19.35 -3.16 6.76
C ASN A 143 -19.46 -1.62 6.64
N GLU A 144 -20.39 -0.99 7.37
CA GLU A 144 -20.60 0.47 7.36
C GLU A 144 -19.68 1.24 8.32
N TYR A 145 -18.92 0.54 9.16
CA TYR A 145 -18.02 1.16 10.13
C TYR A 145 -16.63 1.46 9.55
N VAL A 146 -16.35 0.95 8.35
CA VAL A 146 -15.17 1.30 7.57
C VAL A 146 -15.40 2.68 6.94
N LYS A 147 -14.87 3.73 7.59
CA LYS A 147 -15.00 5.14 7.16
C LYS A 147 -13.69 5.72 6.63
#